data_AF-A0A952RQK7-F1
#
_entry.id   AF-A0A952RQK7-F1
#
_cell.length_a   1.000
_cell.length_b   1.000
_cell.length_c   1.000
_cell.angle_alpha   90.00
_cell.angle_beta   90.00
_cell.angle_gamma   90.00
#
_symmetry.space_group_name_H-M   'P 1'
#
loop_
_entity.id
_entity.type
_entity.pdbx_description
1 polymer ?
#
loop_
_entity_poly.entity_id
_entity_poly.type
_entity_poly.pdbx_seq_one_letter_code
_entity_poly.pdbx_strand_id
1 'polypeptide(L)'
;MRDFDKAIKASFVVGICAAALAAGCSAGDAGGQTDDGVTKETSISLEGFESFHPQGDAKTYYTGYDGTNDYVAPVAFFADTPPKVSFGDPSVAELQGKPLTITKAMVENLPDALDGKLQLILVKSKKAGETTITATSGKVTQKATLKVTQYSDADVALGQQRYEEGSPSCGSCHAKMAVHNPTVLVDLSDETILGIAVDGKSIEKISTETGAIETLKPNSGAHKWKVTKEERTGLMAYLRSRSLMFQLP
;
A
#
# COMPACT_ATOMS: atom_id res chain seq x y z
N MET A 1 -31.42 -6.90 21.12
CA MET A 1 -30.76 -5.58 21.00
C MET A 1 -29.81 -5.44 22.18
N ARG A 2 -28.55 -5.81 22.01
CA ARG A 2 -27.44 -5.60 22.96
C ARG A 2 -26.17 -5.38 22.13
N ASP A 3 -25.59 -4.21 22.32
CA ASP A 3 -24.20 -3.77 22.17
C ASP A 3 -23.25 -4.56 21.26
N PHE A 4 -22.93 -3.96 20.10
CA PHE A 4 -21.77 -4.30 19.27
C PHE A 4 -20.81 -3.09 19.12
N ASP A 5 -20.69 -2.29 20.17
CA ASP A 5 -19.95 -1.03 20.19
C ASP A 5 -18.58 -1.13 20.90
N LYS A 6 -17.91 -2.30 20.84
CA LYS A 6 -16.57 -2.45 21.41
C LYS A 6 -15.57 -3.12 20.46
N ALA A 7 -14.62 -2.28 20.04
CA ALA A 7 -13.21 -2.57 19.80
C ALA A 7 -12.82 -3.26 18.48
N ILE A 8 -12.83 -2.48 17.38
CA ILE A 8 -11.67 -2.50 16.48
C ILE A 8 -10.71 -1.45 17.02
N LYS A 9 -9.86 -1.85 17.98
CA LYS A 9 -8.65 -1.09 18.28
C LYS A 9 -7.64 -1.43 17.19
N ALA A 10 -7.67 -0.68 16.09
CA ALA A 10 -6.44 -0.47 15.35
C ALA A 10 -5.51 0.25 16.33
N SER A 11 -4.48 -0.44 16.82
CA SER A 11 -3.48 0.17 17.67
C SER A 11 -2.70 1.19 16.84
N PHE A 12 -3.12 2.45 16.91
CA PHE A 12 -2.28 3.59 16.56
C PHE A 12 -1.21 3.70 17.65
N VAL A 13 -0.06 3.07 17.42
CA VAL A 13 1.11 3.28 18.28
C VAL A 13 1.70 4.63 17.92
N VAL A 14 1.30 5.67 18.65
CA VAL A 14 2.06 6.92 18.73
C VAL A 14 3.19 6.68 19.73
N GLY A 15 4.31 6.15 19.23
CA GLY A 15 5.53 6.02 20.00
C GLY A 15 6.18 7.38 20.18
N ILE A 16 5.94 8.03 21.32
CA ILE A 16 6.77 9.14 21.80
C ILE A 16 8.06 8.53 22.35
N CYS A 17 9.07 8.40 21.50
CA CYS A 17 10.45 8.20 21.96
C CYS A 17 11.14 9.57 22.03
N ALA A 18 11.09 10.17 23.22
CA ALA A 18 12.06 11.19 23.61
C ALA A 18 13.41 10.50 23.81
N ALA A 19 14.30 10.62 22.83
CA ALA A 19 15.71 10.33 22.99
C ALA A 19 16.49 11.63 22.85
N ALA A 20 17.02 12.08 23.99
CA ALA A 20 17.99 13.15 24.06
C ALA A 20 19.25 12.76 23.26
N LEU A 21 19.57 13.54 22.24
CA LEU A 21 20.88 13.53 21.58
C LEU A 21 21.84 14.36 22.43
N ALA A 22 22.91 13.73 22.92
CA ALA A 22 24.09 14.39 23.44
C ALA A 22 25.36 13.72 22.91
N ALA A 23 26.35 14.58 22.61
CA ALA A 23 27.70 14.35 22.05
C ALA A 23 27.71 13.97 20.56
N GLY A 24 28.25 14.77 19.63
CA GLY A 24 29.52 15.50 19.63
C GLY A 24 30.37 14.85 18.51
N CYS A 25 30.80 15.51 17.45
CA CYS A 25 31.70 16.67 17.44
C CYS A 25 31.49 17.57 16.21
N SER A 26 31.71 18.86 16.45
CA SER A 26 31.71 19.98 15.51
C SER A 26 33.10 20.27 14.94
N ALA A 27 33.14 20.88 13.75
CA ALA A 27 33.99 22.02 13.35
C ALA A 27 33.57 22.40 11.91
N GLY A 28 32.73 23.41 11.67
CA GLY A 28 32.97 24.87 11.71
C GLY A 28 32.44 25.41 10.34
N ASP A 29 32.03 26.64 10.09
CA ASP A 29 31.87 27.89 10.84
C ASP A 29 30.95 28.83 10.00
N ALA A 30 30.27 29.74 10.70
CA ALA A 30 29.74 31.06 10.32
C ALA A 30 28.72 31.30 9.17
N GLY A 31 27.52 31.72 9.59
CA GLY A 31 26.72 32.83 9.03
C GLY A 31 25.48 32.40 8.22
N GLY A 32 24.26 32.89 8.42
CA GLY A 32 23.63 33.86 9.33
C GLY A 32 22.26 34.24 8.71
N GLN A 33 21.19 34.32 9.52
CA GLN A 33 19.87 34.98 9.27
C GLN A 33 19.09 34.62 7.97
N THR A 34 17.78 34.36 7.92
CA THR A 34 16.61 34.88 8.66
C THR A 34 15.47 33.85 8.68
N ASP A 35 14.60 33.96 9.69
CA ASP A 35 13.22 33.47 9.64
C ASP A 35 12.52 34.00 8.39
N ASP A 36 11.88 33.11 7.64
CA ASP A 36 10.64 33.42 6.92
C ASP A 36 9.75 32.18 6.95
N GLY A 37 8.51 32.40 7.38
CA GLY A 37 7.56 31.38 7.79
C GLY A 37 7.30 30.34 6.71
N VAL A 38 7.62 29.09 7.02
CA VAL A 38 7.03 27.94 6.34
C VAL A 38 5.75 27.62 7.11
N THR A 39 4.63 28.17 6.65
CA THR A 39 3.35 27.49 6.82
C THR A 39 3.54 26.09 6.28
N LYS A 40 3.63 25.10 7.19
CA LYS A 40 3.57 23.69 6.83
C LYS A 40 2.21 23.46 6.19
N GLU A 41 2.14 23.62 4.88
CA GLU A 41 1.10 23.00 4.08
C GLU A 41 1.30 21.50 4.22
N THR A 42 0.53 20.88 5.11
CA THR A 42 0.41 19.43 5.26
C THR A 42 -0.43 18.93 4.11
N SER A 43 0.17 18.88 2.93
CA SER A 43 -0.53 18.38 1.76
C SER A 43 -0.66 16.86 1.83
N ILE A 44 -1.89 16.35 1.85
CA ILE A 44 -2.17 14.91 1.81
C ILE A 44 -1.94 14.42 0.39
N SER A 45 -0.92 13.59 0.19
CA SER A 45 -0.74 12.85 -1.07
C SER A 45 -1.47 11.51 -0.94
N LEU A 46 -2.37 11.21 -1.88
CA LEU A 46 -3.06 9.92 -2.01
C LEU A 46 -2.18 8.85 -2.71
N GLU A 47 -0.85 9.01 -2.66
CA GLU A 47 0.11 8.00 -3.11
C GLU A 47 -0.16 6.67 -2.39
N GLY A 48 -0.81 5.75 -3.10
CA GLY A 48 -1.22 4.43 -2.59
C GLY A 48 -2.72 4.13 -2.68
N PHE A 49 -3.60 5.11 -2.88
CA PHE A 49 -5.00 4.86 -3.23
C PHE A 49 -5.23 4.80 -4.75
N GLU A 50 -4.18 4.48 -5.52
CA GLU A 50 -4.12 4.53 -6.99
C GLU A 50 -4.87 3.38 -7.68
N SER A 51 -5.84 2.85 -6.97
CA SER A 51 -6.56 1.67 -7.34
C SER A 51 -7.91 2.07 -7.91
N PHE A 52 -7.94 2.66 -9.12
CA PHE A 52 -8.87 2.36 -10.23
C PHE A 52 -8.64 3.31 -11.41
N HIS A 53 -8.45 2.69 -12.59
CA HIS A 53 -8.43 3.29 -13.92
C HIS A 53 -9.80 3.10 -14.58
N PRO A 54 -10.13 3.84 -15.66
CA PRO A 54 -11.49 3.92 -16.23
C PRO A 54 -12.19 2.57 -16.44
N GLN A 55 -13.52 2.58 -16.33
CA GLN A 55 -14.39 1.43 -16.56
C GLN A 55 -14.08 0.74 -17.91
N GLY A 56 -13.71 -0.55 -17.92
CA GLY A 56 -13.64 -1.33 -19.17
C GLY A 56 -12.66 -2.50 -19.15
N ASP A 57 -11.49 -2.34 -18.53
CA ASP A 57 -10.44 -3.37 -18.57
C ASP A 57 -10.45 -4.25 -17.32
N ALA A 58 -10.22 -5.55 -17.49
CA ALA A 58 -10.15 -6.52 -16.39
C ALA A 58 -8.93 -6.23 -15.50
N LYS A 59 -9.14 -5.51 -14.41
CA LYS A 59 -8.08 -5.21 -13.44
C LYS A 59 -7.72 -6.45 -12.62
N THR A 60 -6.43 -6.65 -12.38
CA THR A 60 -5.92 -7.71 -11.49
C THR A 60 -5.29 -7.07 -10.26
N TYR A 61 -5.67 -7.57 -9.09
CA TYR A 61 -5.07 -7.26 -7.81
C TYR A 61 -4.28 -8.46 -7.30
N TYR A 62 -3.22 -8.19 -6.53
CA TYR A 62 -2.25 -9.17 -6.07
C TYR A 62 -2.08 -9.08 -4.55
N THR A 63 -2.13 -10.23 -3.90
CA THR A 63 -1.88 -10.40 -2.47
C THR A 63 -1.29 -11.78 -2.18
N GLY A 64 -1.04 -12.08 -0.91
CA GLY A 64 -0.47 -13.36 -0.46
C GLY A 64 -1.40 -14.16 0.44
N TYR A 65 -0.94 -15.35 0.83
CA TYR A 65 -1.48 -16.17 1.90
C TYR A 65 -0.41 -17.16 2.36
N ASP A 66 -0.17 -17.29 3.67
CA ASP A 66 0.68 -18.32 4.26
C ASP A 66 -0.01 -19.14 5.38
N GLY A 67 -1.19 -18.71 5.82
CA GLY A 67 -1.93 -19.33 6.93
C GLY A 67 -1.65 -18.71 8.31
N THR A 68 -0.70 -17.78 8.41
CA THR A 68 -0.26 -17.16 9.67
C THR A 68 -0.38 -15.64 9.65
N ASN A 69 0.12 -14.98 8.59
CA ASN A 69 0.12 -13.52 8.48
C ASN A 69 -1.17 -12.98 7.84
N ASP A 70 -1.50 -11.72 8.16
CA ASP A 70 -2.64 -11.03 7.57
C ASP A 70 -2.25 -10.41 6.23
N TYR A 71 -2.74 -10.98 5.14
CA TYR A 71 -2.61 -10.41 3.80
C TYR A 71 -3.92 -9.73 3.39
N VAL A 72 -3.83 -8.44 3.09
CA VAL A 72 -4.99 -7.60 2.79
C VAL A 72 -4.73 -6.82 1.52
N ALA A 73 -5.61 -6.98 0.54
CA ALA A 73 -5.63 -6.21 -0.70
C ALA A 73 -6.61 -5.03 -0.56
N PRO A 74 -6.13 -3.79 -0.43
CA PRO A 74 -6.99 -2.61 -0.50
C PRO A 74 -7.40 -2.35 -1.94
N VAL A 75 -8.71 -2.25 -2.18
CA VAL A 75 -9.27 -1.99 -3.50
C VAL A 75 -10.14 -0.74 -3.39
N ALA A 76 -9.74 0.34 -4.06
CA ALA A 76 -10.55 1.55 -4.13
C ALA A 76 -11.45 1.49 -5.36
N PHE A 77 -12.45 2.38 -5.51
CA PHE A 77 -13.17 2.64 -6.75
C PHE A 77 -14.14 3.82 -6.57
N PHE A 78 -14.55 4.42 -7.69
CA PHE A 78 -15.49 5.53 -7.67
C PHE A 78 -16.95 5.07 -7.69
N ALA A 79 -17.70 5.47 -6.67
CA ALA A 79 -19.16 5.32 -6.59
C ALA A 79 -19.79 6.25 -5.55
N ASP A 80 -21.04 6.66 -5.78
CA ASP A 80 -21.77 7.59 -4.90
C ASP A 80 -22.25 6.97 -3.58
N THR A 81 -22.26 5.63 -3.49
CA THR A 81 -22.69 4.93 -2.26
C THR A 81 -21.75 3.78 -1.92
N PRO A 82 -21.68 3.36 -0.64
CA PRO A 82 -20.95 2.17 -0.26
C PRO A 82 -21.42 0.95 -1.05
N PRO A 83 -20.48 0.17 -1.61
CA PRO A 83 -20.81 -0.97 -2.42
C PRO A 83 -21.35 -2.16 -1.64
N LYS A 84 -22.13 -2.99 -2.31
CA LYS A 84 -22.25 -4.42 -1.99
C LYS A 84 -21.12 -5.17 -2.68
N VAL A 85 -20.41 -6.01 -1.93
CA VAL A 85 -19.26 -6.77 -2.44
C VAL A 85 -19.57 -8.26 -2.41
N SER A 86 -19.22 -8.97 -3.47
CA SER A 86 -19.24 -10.43 -3.54
C SER A 86 -17.97 -10.98 -4.19
N PHE A 87 -17.71 -12.26 -3.93
CA PHE A 87 -16.53 -12.98 -4.43
C PHE A 87 -16.99 -14.18 -5.27
N GLY A 88 -16.34 -14.40 -6.42
CA GLY A 88 -16.63 -15.55 -7.28
C GLY A 88 -16.36 -16.88 -6.58
N ASP A 89 -15.24 -16.96 -5.85
CA ASP A 89 -14.94 -18.01 -4.87
C ASP A 89 -14.75 -17.37 -3.48
N PRO A 90 -15.73 -17.47 -2.56
CA PRO A 90 -15.65 -16.92 -1.20
C PRO A 90 -14.76 -17.75 -0.26
N SER A 91 -14.25 -18.90 -0.71
CA SER A 91 -13.22 -19.62 0.03
C SER A 91 -11.82 -19.07 -0.23
N VAL A 92 -11.60 -18.28 -1.30
CA VAL A 92 -10.33 -17.58 -1.59
C VAL A 92 -10.18 -16.29 -0.79
N ALA A 93 -11.24 -15.50 -0.69
CA ALA A 93 -11.18 -14.18 -0.08
C ALA A 93 -12.51 -13.77 0.53
N GLU A 94 -12.44 -12.81 1.44
CA GLU A 94 -13.60 -12.17 2.04
C GLU A 94 -13.38 -10.68 2.25
N LEU A 95 -14.46 -9.95 2.51
CA LEU A 95 -14.39 -8.55 2.86
C LEU A 95 -13.95 -8.43 4.33
N GLN A 96 -12.90 -7.67 4.58
CA GLN A 96 -12.45 -7.31 5.91
C GLN A 96 -13.16 -6.04 6.36
N GLY A 97 -14.11 -6.19 7.28
CA GLY A 97 -14.89 -5.07 7.78
C GLY A 97 -15.94 -4.58 6.79
N LYS A 98 -16.31 -3.30 6.90
CA LYS A 98 -17.27 -2.64 6.00
C LYS A 98 -16.53 -1.80 4.96
N PRO A 99 -17.09 -1.58 3.77
CA PRO A 99 -16.56 -0.59 2.84
C PRO A 99 -16.45 0.78 3.51
N LEU A 100 -15.38 1.50 3.21
CA LEU A 100 -15.08 2.83 3.72
C LEU A 100 -15.32 3.85 2.61
N THR A 101 -16.06 4.90 2.92
CA THR A 101 -16.19 6.05 2.03
C THR A 101 -15.12 7.08 2.40
N ILE A 102 -14.20 7.34 1.48
CA ILE A 102 -13.17 8.35 1.67
C ILE A 102 -13.78 9.73 1.44
N THR A 103 -13.53 10.63 2.37
CA THR A 103 -14.08 12.00 2.38
C THR A 103 -12.97 13.00 2.64
N LYS A 104 -13.23 14.27 2.37
CA LYS A 104 -12.33 15.38 2.72
C LYS A 104 -12.02 15.48 4.20
N ALA A 105 -12.94 15.04 5.07
CA ALA A 105 -12.69 14.97 6.50
C ALA A 105 -11.60 13.94 6.88
N MET A 106 -11.36 12.95 6.01
CA MET A 106 -10.30 11.95 6.16
C MET A 106 -9.04 12.34 5.40
N VAL A 107 -9.20 13.05 4.28
CA VAL A 107 -8.13 13.42 3.34
C VAL A 107 -8.31 14.89 2.95
N GLU A 108 -7.64 15.82 3.66
CA GLU A 108 -7.79 17.28 3.53
C GLU A 108 -7.66 17.78 2.07
N ASN A 109 -6.72 17.20 1.30
CA ASN A 109 -6.48 17.57 -0.11
C ASN A 109 -7.23 16.71 -1.13
N LEU A 110 -8.23 15.94 -0.72
CA LEU A 110 -9.06 15.18 -1.66
C LEU A 110 -9.79 16.17 -2.59
N PRO A 111 -9.68 16.05 -3.92
CA PRO A 111 -10.43 16.92 -4.83
C PRO A 111 -11.94 16.85 -4.55
N ASP A 112 -12.64 17.99 -4.59
CA ASP A 112 -14.08 18.10 -4.31
C ASP A 112 -14.91 17.11 -5.15
N ALA A 113 -14.49 16.86 -6.37
CA ALA A 113 -15.15 15.91 -7.27
C ALA A 113 -15.13 14.46 -6.75
N LEU A 114 -14.18 14.13 -5.86
CA LEU A 114 -13.96 12.80 -5.29
C LEU A 114 -14.49 12.67 -3.84
N ASP A 115 -14.88 13.78 -3.19
CA ASP A 115 -15.38 13.77 -1.82
C ASP A 115 -16.65 12.91 -1.69
N GLY A 116 -16.57 11.89 -0.86
CA GLY A 116 -17.65 10.92 -0.66
C GLY A 116 -17.83 9.92 -1.82
N LYS A 117 -17.03 10.02 -2.89
CA LYS A 117 -17.15 9.17 -4.08
C LYS A 117 -16.08 8.09 -4.18
N LEU A 118 -14.94 8.26 -3.51
CA LEU A 118 -13.92 7.22 -3.46
C LEU A 118 -14.30 6.20 -2.38
N GLN A 119 -14.67 4.98 -2.81
CA GLN A 119 -14.99 3.86 -1.93
C GLN A 119 -13.78 2.95 -1.81
N LEU A 120 -13.37 2.60 -0.59
CA LEU A 120 -12.32 1.63 -0.30
C LEU A 120 -12.95 0.36 0.28
N ILE A 121 -12.55 -0.80 -0.23
CA ILE A 121 -12.83 -2.10 0.34
C ILE A 121 -11.52 -2.78 0.70
N LEU A 122 -11.47 -3.46 1.84
CA LEU A 122 -10.30 -4.23 2.27
C LEU A 122 -10.60 -5.71 2.04
N VAL A 123 -9.83 -6.37 1.20
CA VAL A 123 -10.05 -7.77 0.84
C VAL A 123 -9.02 -8.64 1.54
N LYS A 124 -9.47 -9.46 2.49
CA LYS A 124 -8.62 -10.41 3.22
C LYS A 124 -8.57 -11.74 2.47
N SER A 125 -7.37 -12.25 2.26
CA SER A 125 -7.16 -13.59 1.70
C SER A 125 -7.46 -14.69 2.73
N LYS A 126 -8.02 -15.81 2.28
CA LYS A 126 -8.33 -17.00 3.10
C LYS A 126 -7.57 -18.25 2.66
N LYS A 127 -7.20 -18.32 1.38
CA LYS A 127 -6.34 -19.35 0.79
C LYS A 127 -5.72 -18.80 -0.49
N ALA A 128 -4.62 -19.41 -0.92
CA ALA A 128 -4.07 -19.16 -2.25
C ALA A 128 -5.05 -19.57 -3.36
N GLY A 129 -4.99 -18.87 -4.49
CA GLY A 129 -5.87 -19.08 -5.64
C GLY A 129 -6.26 -17.77 -6.33
N GLU A 130 -7.29 -17.85 -7.17
CA GLU A 130 -7.82 -16.70 -7.90
C GLU A 130 -9.32 -16.59 -7.68
N THR A 131 -9.84 -15.36 -7.52
CA THR A 131 -11.26 -15.09 -7.38
C THR A 131 -11.63 -13.76 -8.03
N THR A 132 -12.87 -13.62 -8.49
CA THR A 132 -13.38 -12.34 -8.98
C THR A 132 -14.01 -11.56 -7.84
N ILE A 133 -13.56 -10.34 -7.60
CA ILE A 133 -14.22 -9.35 -6.76
C ILE A 133 -15.29 -8.67 -7.62
N THR A 134 -16.54 -8.68 -7.15
CA THR A 134 -17.63 -7.90 -7.74
C THR A 134 -18.11 -6.86 -6.75
N ALA A 135 -18.08 -5.59 -7.13
CA ALA A 135 -18.53 -4.46 -6.33
C ALA A 135 -19.67 -3.74 -7.04
N THR A 136 -20.84 -3.67 -6.40
CA THR A 136 -22.03 -3.02 -6.93
C THR A 136 -22.47 -1.87 -6.06
N SER A 137 -22.56 -0.67 -6.64
CA SER A 137 -23.05 0.54 -5.99
C SER A 137 -24.11 1.20 -6.88
N GLY A 138 -25.36 1.19 -6.43
CA GLY A 138 -26.50 1.59 -7.24
C GLY A 138 -26.60 0.78 -8.55
N LYS A 139 -26.46 1.47 -9.69
CA LYS A 139 -26.46 0.86 -11.03
C LYS A 139 -25.07 0.52 -11.55
N VAL A 140 -24.01 0.95 -10.86
CA VAL A 140 -22.62 0.71 -11.26
C VAL A 140 -22.19 -0.64 -10.69
N THR A 141 -21.66 -1.50 -11.55
CA THR A 141 -21.02 -2.75 -11.14
C THR A 141 -19.62 -2.80 -11.71
N GLN A 142 -18.65 -3.06 -10.85
CA GLN A 142 -17.25 -3.22 -11.22
C GLN A 142 -16.79 -4.62 -10.85
N LYS A 143 -15.89 -5.16 -11.67
CA LYS A 143 -15.29 -6.47 -11.46
C LYS A 143 -13.77 -6.35 -11.54
N ALA A 144 -13.09 -7.11 -10.70
CA ALA A 144 -11.64 -7.25 -10.74
C ALA A 144 -11.26 -8.69 -10.38
N THR A 145 -10.15 -9.17 -10.92
CA THR A 145 -9.53 -10.42 -10.50
C THR A 145 -8.66 -10.16 -9.28
N LEU A 146 -8.73 -11.02 -8.27
CA LEU A 146 -7.77 -11.09 -7.17
C LEU A 146 -6.94 -12.36 -7.31
N LYS A 147 -5.62 -12.22 -7.40
CA LYS A 147 -4.64 -13.30 -7.34
C LYS A 147 -4.02 -13.34 -5.96
N VAL A 148 -4.13 -14.50 -5.32
CA VAL A 148 -3.58 -14.79 -3.99
C VAL A 148 -2.45 -15.80 -4.15
N THR A 149 -1.22 -15.37 -3.94
CA THR A 149 -0.03 -16.22 -4.01
C THR A 149 0.13 -17.00 -2.70
N GLN A 150 0.43 -18.30 -2.80
CA GLN A 150 0.84 -19.09 -1.63
C GLN A 150 2.29 -18.74 -1.27
N TYR A 151 2.50 -18.32 -0.04
CA TYR A 151 3.81 -18.21 0.60
C TYR A 151 3.91 -19.17 1.78
N SER A 152 5.10 -19.29 2.36
CA SER A 152 5.31 -19.92 3.66
C SER A 152 5.71 -18.88 4.70
N ASP A 153 5.54 -19.22 5.98
CA ASP A 153 6.04 -18.38 7.09
C ASP A 153 7.56 -18.14 6.99
N ALA A 154 8.29 -19.13 6.45
CA ALA A 154 9.73 -19.02 6.20
C ALA A 154 10.04 -17.98 5.12
N ASP A 155 9.20 -17.85 4.09
CA ASP A 155 9.34 -16.81 3.07
C ASP A 155 9.19 -15.42 3.70
N VAL A 156 8.18 -15.22 4.57
CA VAL A 156 7.99 -13.93 5.25
C VAL A 156 9.21 -13.56 6.09
N ALA A 157 9.72 -14.49 6.88
CA ALA A 157 10.91 -14.26 7.72
C ALA A 157 12.15 -13.94 6.86
N LEU A 158 12.38 -14.69 5.79
CA LEU A 158 13.49 -14.43 4.85
C LEU A 158 13.35 -13.07 4.15
N GLY A 159 12.13 -12.72 3.76
CA GLY A 159 11.80 -11.43 3.17
C GLY A 159 12.06 -10.26 4.10
N GLN A 160 11.63 -10.39 5.36
CA GLN A 160 11.89 -9.39 6.39
C GLN A 160 13.40 -9.21 6.57
N GLN A 161 14.13 -10.31 6.75
CA GLN A 161 15.58 -10.26 6.91
C GLN A 161 16.25 -9.58 5.70
N ARG A 162 15.86 -9.94 4.48
CA ARG A 162 16.43 -9.33 3.27
C ARG A 162 16.11 -7.84 3.16
N TYR A 163 14.90 -7.45 3.55
CA TYR A 163 14.42 -6.08 3.52
C TYR A 163 15.15 -5.20 4.54
N GLU A 164 15.30 -5.68 5.77
CA GLU A 164 15.79 -4.89 6.91
C GLU A 164 17.32 -4.92 7.00
N GLU A 165 17.93 -6.08 6.75
CA GLU A 165 19.34 -6.35 7.08
C GLU A 165 20.21 -6.65 5.85
N GLY A 166 19.62 -6.78 4.66
CA GLY A 166 20.39 -7.08 3.45
C GLY A 166 21.46 -6.03 3.11
N SER A 167 22.38 -6.34 2.19
CA SER A 167 23.43 -5.40 1.78
C SER A 167 23.37 -5.12 0.27
N PRO A 168 22.88 -3.93 -0.17
CA PRO A 168 22.17 -2.93 0.64
C PRO A 168 20.80 -3.44 1.14
N SER A 169 20.23 -2.81 2.19
CA SER A 169 18.92 -3.19 2.78
C SER A 169 17.82 -2.24 2.33
N CYS A 170 16.65 -2.78 1.95
CA CYS A 170 15.55 -1.99 1.37
C CYS A 170 15.12 -0.91 2.37
N GLY A 171 15.11 -1.26 3.65
CA GLY A 171 14.79 -0.39 4.76
C GLY A 171 15.74 0.82 4.87
N SER A 172 17.01 0.71 4.49
CA SER A 172 17.94 1.85 4.59
C SER A 172 17.51 3.08 3.78
N CYS A 173 16.85 2.86 2.64
CA CYS A 173 16.30 3.94 1.81
C CYS A 173 14.79 4.17 2.05
N HIS A 174 14.03 3.11 2.35
CA HIS A 174 12.57 3.15 2.33
C HIS A 174 11.90 3.10 3.70
N ALA A 175 12.62 2.99 4.83
CA ALA A 175 12.00 2.88 6.15
C ALA A 175 11.08 4.06 6.51
N LYS A 176 11.34 5.25 5.98
CA LYS A 176 10.54 6.47 6.20
C LYS A 176 9.47 6.70 5.11
N MET A 177 9.47 5.87 4.08
CA MET A 177 8.58 5.98 2.93
C MET A 177 7.57 4.84 3.04
N ALA A 178 6.26 5.11 3.14
CA ALA A 178 5.26 4.04 3.13
C ALA A 178 5.05 3.47 1.72
N VAL A 179 6.11 3.30 0.93
CA VAL A 179 6.06 2.91 -0.49
C VAL A 179 6.12 1.40 -0.72
N HIS A 180 6.38 0.64 0.34
CA HIS A 180 6.57 -0.81 0.33
C HIS A 180 5.50 -1.50 1.18
N ASN A 181 4.23 -1.14 0.98
CA ASN A 181 3.11 -1.71 1.71
C ASN A 181 1.98 -2.13 0.75
N PRO A 182 1.05 -3.00 1.15
CA PRO A 182 0.06 -3.55 0.24
C PRO A 182 -0.78 -2.48 -0.48
N THR A 183 -1.03 -1.33 0.15
CA THR A 183 -1.73 -0.19 -0.45
C THR A 183 -1.11 0.26 -1.77
N VAL A 184 0.21 0.37 -1.83
CA VAL A 184 0.94 0.83 -3.03
C VAL A 184 1.22 -0.30 -4.02
N LEU A 185 1.26 -1.54 -3.55
CA LEU A 185 1.71 -2.68 -4.35
C LEU A 185 0.56 -3.51 -4.94
N VAL A 186 -0.68 -3.31 -4.48
CA VAL A 186 -1.83 -4.20 -4.73
C VAL A 186 -2.12 -4.43 -6.21
N ASP A 187 -1.81 -3.50 -7.10
CA ASP A 187 -2.07 -3.59 -8.53
C ASP A 187 -0.85 -4.02 -9.37
N LEU A 188 0.31 -4.20 -8.73
CA LEU A 188 1.52 -4.69 -9.36
C LEU A 188 1.66 -6.19 -9.13
N SER A 189 2.07 -6.94 -10.15
CA SER A 189 2.46 -8.34 -9.97
C SER A 189 3.79 -8.45 -9.23
N ASP A 190 4.06 -9.61 -8.63
CA ASP A 190 5.35 -9.90 -7.99
C ASP A 190 6.51 -9.75 -8.98
N GLU A 191 6.35 -10.19 -10.23
CA GLU A 191 7.36 -10.03 -11.29
C GLU A 191 7.61 -8.56 -11.61
N THR A 192 6.58 -7.72 -11.55
CA THR A 192 6.70 -6.28 -11.81
C THR A 192 7.48 -5.60 -10.68
N ILE A 193 7.13 -5.88 -9.42
CA ILE A 193 7.83 -5.35 -8.25
C ILE A 193 9.29 -5.80 -8.25
N LEU A 194 9.54 -7.09 -8.51
CA LEU A 194 10.89 -7.63 -8.63
C LEU A 194 11.65 -7.03 -9.82
N GLY A 195 10.98 -6.78 -10.95
CA GLY A 195 11.58 -6.10 -12.10
C GLY A 195 12.10 -4.71 -11.76
N ILE A 196 11.39 -3.97 -10.91
CA ILE A 196 11.84 -2.66 -10.40
C ILE A 196 13.01 -2.85 -9.43
N ALA A 197 12.82 -3.67 -8.39
CA ALA A 197 13.78 -3.80 -7.30
C ALA A 197 15.12 -4.46 -7.73
N VAL A 198 15.05 -5.50 -8.55
CA VAL A 198 16.18 -6.36 -8.90
C VAL A 198 16.82 -5.96 -10.22
N ASP A 199 16.01 -5.63 -11.22
CA ASP A 199 16.52 -5.33 -12.56
C ASP A 199 16.65 -3.81 -12.82
N GLY A 200 16.09 -2.97 -11.96
CA GLY A 200 16.09 -1.52 -12.14
C GLY A 200 15.24 -1.06 -13.30
N LYS A 201 14.17 -1.81 -13.60
CA LYS A 201 13.22 -1.46 -14.66
C LYS A 201 12.38 -0.27 -14.22
N SER A 202 12.18 0.65 -15.17
CA SER A 202 11.10 1.63 -15.05
C SER A 202 9.79 0.97 -15.45
N ILE A 203 8.70 1.37 -14.82
CA ILE A 203 7.35 0.94 -15.22
C ILE A 203 6.53 2.17 -15.58
N GLU A 204 5.66 2.01 -16.57
CA GLU A 204 4.61 2.98 -16.83
C GLU A 204 3.40 2.60 -15.97
N LYS A 205 2.90 3.56 -15.20
CA LYS A 205 1.60 3.49 -14.56
C LYS A 205 0.75 4.63 -15.10
N ILE A 206 -0.56 4.50 -15.06
CA ILE A 206 -1.42 5.66 -15.27
C ILE A 206 -1.62 6.30 -13.90
N SER A 207 -1.47 7.62 -13.84
CA SER A 207 -1.75 8.45 -12.68
C SER A 207 -3.25 8.41 -12.40
N THR A 208 -3.65 8.05 -11.20
CA THR A 208 -5.06 8.15 -10.83
C THR A 208 -5.51 9.57 -10.52
N GLU A 209 -4.57 10.48 -10.25
CA GLU A 209 -4.87 11.89 -10.02
C GLU A 209 -5.12 12.61 -11.35
N THR A 210 -4.25 12.38 -12.34
CA THR A 210 -4.24 13.16 -13.58
C THR A 210 -4.74 12.37 -14.80
N GLY A 211 -4.85 11.05 -14.71
CA GLY A 211 -5.08 10.17 -15.85
C GLY A 211 -3.90 10.08 -16.83
N ALA A 212 -2.77 10.73 -16.55
CA ALA A 212 -1.59 10.73 -17.40
C ALA A 212 -0.76 9.45 -17.22
N ILE A 213 -0.05 9.03 -18.27
CA ILE A 213 0.95 7.96 -18.12
C ILE A 213 2.16 8.55 -17.38
N GLU A 214 2.44 8.02 -16.19
CA GLU A 214 3.61 8.31 -15.38
C GLU A 214 4.63 7.18 -15.50
N THR A 215 5.90 7.54 -15.73
CA THR A 215 6.99 6.57 -15.63
C THR A 215 7.53 6.56 -14.21
N LEU A 216 7.24 5.51 -13.45
CA LEU A 216 7.96 5.22 -12.21
C LEU A 216 9.37 4.76 -12.56
N LYS A 217 10.34 5.62 -12.27
CA LYS A 217 11.75 5.33 -12.44
C LYS A 217 12.36 4.93 -11.10
N PRO A 218 13.10 3.80 -11.02
CA PRO A 218 13.89 3.51 -9.84
C PRO A 218 14.89 4.63 -9.60
N ASN A 219 14.99 5.08 -8.34
CA ASN A 219 15.68 6.32 -7.97
C ASN A 219 17.14 6.31 -8.47
N SER A 220 17.42 7.07 -9.54
CA SER A 220 18.73 7.21 -10.19
C SER A 220 19.48 5.89 -10.48
N GLY A 221 18.76 4.79 -10.75
CA GLY A 221 19.35 3.48 -11.08
C GLY A 221 19.87 2.66 -9.89
N ALA A 222 19.54 3.05 -8.65
CA ALA A 222 19.98 2.36 -7.42
C ALA A 222 19.24 1.03 -7.13
N HIS A 223 18.09 0.79 -7.76
CA HIS A 223 17.39 -0.50 -7.63
C HIS A 223 17.96 -1.53 -8.61
N LYS A 224 19.14 -2.10 -8.33
CA LYS A 224 19.69 -3.28 -9.04
C LYS A 224 20.17 -4.37 -8.07
N TRP A 225 19.23 -4.93 -7.32
CA TRP A 225 19.54 -5.68 -6.11
C TRP A 225 19.87 -7.12 -6.47
N LYS A 226 21.06 -7.58 -6.09
CA LYS A 226 21.38 -9.01 -6.16
C LYS A 226 20.61 -9.71 -5.04
N VAL A 227 19.74 -10.62 -5.46
CA VAL A 227 18.91 -11.44 -4.57
C VAL A 227 18.87 -12.88 -5.08
N THR A 228 18.86 -13.85 -4.18
CA THR A 228 18.64 -15.26 -4.53
C THR A 228 17.20 -15.49 -4.95
N LYS A 229 16.89 -16.70 -5.45
CA LYS A 229 15.51 -17.05 -5.81
C LYS A 229 14.59 -17.06 -4.59
N GLU A 230 15.09 -17.58 -3.48
CA GLU A 230 14.38 -17.67 -2.20
C GLU A 230 14.13 -16.27 -1.65
N GLU A 231 15.13 -15.38 -1.70
CA GLU A 231 14.97 -13.98 -1.30
C GLU A 231 13.96 -13.22 -2.16
N ARG A 232 13.83 -13.54 -3.45
CA ARG A 232 12.78 -12.94 -4.31
C ARG A 232 11.40 -13.30 -3.81
N THR A 233 11.15 -14.59 -3.55
CA THR A 233 9.87 -15.05 -2.99
C THR A 233 9.64 -14.42 -1.62
N GLY A 234 10.65 -14.46 -0.75
CA GLY A 234 10.55 -13.92 0.60
C GLY A 234 10.25 -12.43 0.60
N LEU A 235 10.93 -11.63 -0.22
CA LEU A 235 10.64 -10.21 -0.34
C LEU A 235 9.18 -9.96 -0.71
N MET A 236 8.60 -10.73 -1.63
CA MET A 236 7.18 -10.57 -1.99
C MET A 236 6.28 -10.97 -0.82
N ALA A 237 6.54 -12.12 -0.19
CA ALA A 237 5.79 -12.57 0.99
C ALA A 237 5.75 -11.49 2.07
N TYR A 238 6.91 -10.93 2.43
CA TYR A 238 7.03 -9.86 3.42
C TYR A 238 6.33 -8.58 2.96
N LEU A 239 6.62 -8.05 1.76
CA LEU A 239 6.01 -6.80 1.29
C LEU A 239 4.48 -6.86 1.24
N ARG A 240 3.91 -8.02 0.89
CA ARG A 240 2.46 -8.26 0.83
C ARG A 240 1.82 -8.47 2.19
N SER A 241 2.58 -8.93 3.20
CA SER A 241 2.09 -9.15 4.56
C SER A 241 2.25 -7.94 5.49
N ARG A 242 2.97 -6.91 5.05
CA ARG A 242 3.12 -5.67 5.83
C ARG A 242 1.77 -5.04 6.10
N SER A 243 1.64 -4.41 7.27
CA SER A 243 0.42 -3.71 7.65
C SER A 243 0.04 -2.65 6.62
N LEU A 244 -1.27 -2.48 6.42
CA LEU A 244 -1.79 -1.37 5.64
C LEU A 244 -1.35 -0.07 6.29
N MET A 245 -0.54 0.69 5.57
CA MET A 245 -0.22 2.05 5.92
C MET A 245 -0.90 2.94 4.89
N PHE A 246 -1.93 3.63 5.35
CA PHE A 246 -2.41 4.81 4.66
C PHE A 246 -1.55 5.95 5.15
N GLN A 247 -0.73 6.54 4.28
CA GLN A 247 -0.03 7.76 4.63
C GLN A 247 -1.06 8.87 4.76
N LEU A 248 -1.45 9.13 6.01
CA LEU A 248 -1.98 10.40 6.42
C LEU A 248 -0.75 11.24 6.82
N PRO A 249 -0.57 12.45 6.26
CA PRO A 249 0.55 13.31 6.64
C PRO A 249 0.55 13.65 8.14
#